data_AF-W0JBQ9-F1
#
_entry.id   AF-W0JBQ9-F1
#
_cell.length_a   1.000
_cell.length_b   1.000
_cell.length_c   1.000
_cell.angle_alpha   90.00
_cell.angle_beta   90.00
_cell.angle_gamma   90.00
#
_symmetry.space_group_name_H-M   'P 1'
#
loop_
_entity.id
_entity.type
_entity.pdbx_description
1 polymer ?
#
loop_
_entity_poly.entity_id
_entity_poly.type
_entity_poly.pdbx_seq_one_letter_code
_entity_poly.pdbx_strand_id
1 'polypeptide(L)'
;MKTARHVFMFQPRFAPLVESGEKLTTVRLTRKRKVRTGDMIDARAWLGRPYWSAQRELRMARIVQVSKIEMPAFGCVYLGGRKLPMEEIHALARGDGFPDLLTFFGWFTRTHGLPFTGTFYRWKK
;
A
#
# COMPACT_ATOMS: atom_id res chain seq x y z
N MET A 1 0.91 -24.45 -7.52
CA MET A 1 -0.06 -23.33 -7.74
C MET A 1 0.56 -22.32 -8.67
N LYS A 2 -0.19 -21.80 -9.65
CA LYS A 2 0.29 -20.80 -10.62
C LYS A 2 0.36 -19.42 -9.95
N THR A 3 1.52 -18.78 -9.97
CA THR A 3 1.72 -17.41 -9.50
C THR A 3 0.88 -16.44 -10.34
N ALA A 4 0.03 -15.63 -9.69
CA ALA A 4 -0.75 -14.62 -10.39
C ALA A 4 -0.01 -13.27 -10.43
N ARG A 5 -0.19 -12.53 -11.53
CA ARG A 5 0.25 -11.14 -11.67
C ARG A 5 -0.92 -10.21 -11.37
N HIS A 6 -0.69 -9.18 -10.54
CA HIS A 6 -1.70 -8.18 -10.18
C HIS A 6 -1.18 -6.77 -10.42
N VAL A 7 -1.94 -5.98 -11.16
CA VAL A 7 -1.62 -4.57 -11.37
C VAL A 7 -1.97 -3.75 -10.14
N PHE A 8 -1.02 -2.94 -9.70
CA PHE A 8 -1.12 -2.02 -8.57
C PHE A 8 -0.82 -0.61 -9.08
N MET A 9 -1.86 0.22 -9.22
CA MET A 9 -1.72 1.62 -9.63
C MET A 9 -1.32 2.50 -8.45
N PHE A 10 -0.35 3.40 -8.65
CA PHE A 10 0.17 4.35 -7.67
C PHE A 10 0.00 5.79 -8.15
N GLN A 11 -0.22 6.69 -7.19
CA GLN A 11 -0.20 8.13 -7.44
C GLN A 11 1.20 8.59 -7.88
N PRO A 12 1.32 9.61 -8.74
CA PRO A 12 2.61 10.14 -9.19
C PRO A 12 3.62 10.39 -8.06
N ARG A 13 3.16 10.94 -6.92
CA ARG A 13 4.01 11.22 -5.74
C ARG A 13 4.70 9.99 -5.13
N PHE A 14 4.17 8.80 -5.34
CA PHE A 14 4.78 7.55 -4.86
C PHE A 14 5.63 6.87 -5.91
N ALA A 15 5.54 7.28 -7.18
CA ALA A 15 6.20 6.60 -8.29
C ALA A 15 7.74 6.53 -8.11
N PRO A 16 8.44 7.62 -7.75
CA PRO A 16 9.89 7.58 -7.53
C PRO A 16 10.28 6.62 -6.40
N LEU A 17 9.49 6.59 -5.32
CA LEU A 17 9.78 5.74 -4.14
C LEU A 17 9.59 4.25 -4.43
N VAL A 18 8.58 3.89 -5.25
CA VAL A 18 8.39 2.50 -5.68
C VAL A 18 9.49 2.08 -6.66
N GLU A 19 9.88 2.97 -7.56
CA GLU A 19 10.93 2.73 -8.55
C GLU A 19 12.29 2.52 -7.86
N SER A 20 12.69 3.41 -6.92
CA SER A 20 13.93 3.30 -6.15
C SER A 20 13.94 2.10 -5.18
N GLY A 21 12.76 1.58 -4.82
CA GLY A 21 12.60 0.49 -3.86
C GLY A 21 12.69 0.95 -2.40
N GLU A 22 12.55 2.25 -2.14
CA GLU A 22 12.33 2.79 -0.79
C GLU A 22 10.93 2.44 -0.27
N LYS A 23 9.94 2.44 -1.17
CA LYS A 23 8.56 2.04 -0.86
C LYS A 23 8.35 0.57 -1.25
N LEU A 24 8.27 -0.29 -0.24
CA LEU A 24 8.08 -1.75 -0.39
C LEU A 24 6.73 -2.25 0.14
N THR A 25 5.87 -1.34 0.59
CA THR A 25 4.55 -1.67 1.12
C THR A 25 3.46 -0.79 0.52
N THR A 26 2.21 -1.26 0.61
CA THR A 26 1.04 -0.45 0.29
C THR A 26 -0.19 -0.93 1.05
N VAL A 27 -0.95 0.02 1.60
CA VAL A 27 -2.29 -0.21 2.15
C VAL A 27 -3.35 0.15 1.11
N ARG A 28 -4.33 -0.73 0.90
CA ARG A 28 -5.39 -0.54 -0.10
C ARG A 28 -6.73 -1.05 0.42
N LEU A 29 -7.83 -0.55 -0.13
CA LEU A 29 -9.14 -1.18 0.05
C LEU A 29 -9.09 -2.65 -0.36
N THR A 30 -9.84 -3.49 0.35
CA THR A 30 -9.90 -4.93 0.09
C THR A 30 -10.39 -5.20 -1.34
N ARG A 31 -9.60 -5.91 -2.13
CA ARG A 31 -9.93 -6.24 -3.52
C ARG A 31 -10.91 -7.42 -3.58
N LYS A 32 -11.83 -7.40 -4.55
CA LYS A 32 -12.68 -8.57 -4.87
C LYS A 32 -11.84 -9.79 -5.23
N ARG A 33 -10.83 -9.60 -6.09
CA ARG A 33 -9.85 -10.64 -6.42
C ARG A 33 -8.79 -10.69 -5.32
N LYS A 34 -8.78 -11.80 -4.57
CA LYS A 34 -7.79 -12.02 -3.50
C LYS A 34 -6.38 -12.13 -4.08
N VAL A 35 -5.49 -11.32 -3.55
CA VAL A 35 -4.05 -11.37 -3.78
C VAL A 35 -3.43 -12.19 -2.65
N ARG A 36 -2.43 -13.02 -2.95
CA ARG A 36 -1.80 -13.93 -1.98
C ARG A 36 -0.30 -13.71 -1.90
N THR A 37 0.30 -14.16 -0.79
CA THR A 37 1.75 -14.27 -0.70
C THR A 37 2.27 -15.18 -1.81
N GLY A 38 3.35 -14.76 -2.47
CA GLY A 38 3.93 -15.44 -3.63
C GLY A 38 3.43 -14.97 -5.00
N ASP A 39 2.35 -14.18 -5.04
CA ASP A 39 1.93 -13.48 -6.26
C ASP A 39 2.91 -12.36 -6.65
N MET A 40 2.83 -11.90 -7.89
CA MET A 40 3.62 -10.77 -8.40
C MET A 40 2.79 -9.48 -8.40
N ILE A 41 3.35 -8.39 -7.87
CA ILE A 41 2.88 -7.05 -8.20
C ILE A 41 3.49 -6.60 -9.52
N ASP A 42 2.66 -5.93 -10.30
CA ASP A 42 3.02 -5.09 -11.43
C ASP A 42 2.65 -3.66 -11.03
N ALA A 43 3.63 -2.94 -10.48
CA ALA A 43 3.47 -1.59 -9.99
C ALA A 43 3.54 -0.61 -11.15
N ARG A 44 2.53 0.25 -11.26
CA ARG A 44 2.40 1.25 -12.31
C ARG A 44 1.98 2.58 -11.72
N ALA A 45 2.35 3.69 -12.35
CA ALA A 45 1.79 5.00 -12.05
C ALA A 45 0.97 5.51 -13.23
N TRP A 46 -0.04 6.32 -12.93
CA TRP A 46 -0.72 7.12 -13.95
C TRP A 46 0.01 8.46 -14.11
N LEU A 47 0.11 8.96 -15.34
CA LEU A 47 0.85 10.20 -15.63
C LEU A 47 -0.01 11.48 -15.54
N GLY A 48 -1.33 11.33 -15.42
CA GLY A 48 -2.28 12.45 -15.34
C GLY A 48 -3.53 12.11 -14.53
N ARG A 49 -4.70 12.07 -15.17
CA ARG A 49 -5.93 11.63 -14.48
C ARG A 49 -5.84 10.14 -14.14
N PRO A 50 -6.24 9.72 -12.92
CA PRO A 50 -6.29 8.30 -12.55
C PRO A 50 -7.11 7.51 -13.57
N TYR A 51 -6.59 6.36 -14.02
CA TYR A 51 -7.26 5.42 -14.95
C TYR A 51 -7.53 5.90 -16.39
N TRP A 52 -7.40 7.19 -16.69
CA TRP A 52 -7.64 7.77 -18.03
C TRP A 52 -6.36 8.21 -18.75
N SER A 53 -5.24 8.27 -18.04
CA SER A 53 -3.94 8.67 -18.59
C SER A 53 -3.04 7.47 -18.87
N ALA A 54 -2.02 7.69 -19.70
CA ALA A 54 -0.96 6.73 -19.95
C ALA A 54 -0.38 6.20 -18.63
N GLN A 55 -0.11 4.89 -18.61
CA GLN A 55 0.46 4.20 -17.47
C GLN A 55 1.95 4.02 -17.70
N ARG A 56 2.75 4.31 -16.67
CA ARG A 56 4.17 4.02 -16.64
C ARG A 56 4.40 2.82 -15.73
N GLU A 57 5.08 1.80 -16.22
CA GLU A 57 5.56 0.69 -15.38
C GLU A 57 6.68 1.20 -14.46
N LEU A 58 6.60 0.81 -13.19
CA LEU A 58 7.54 1.22 -12.15
C LEU A 58 8.40 0.05 -11.69
N ARG A 59 7.77 -1.09 -11.42
CA ARG A 59 8.44 -2.26 -10.81
C ARG A 59 7.59 -3.51 -10.94
N MET A 60 8.25 -4.65 -11.12
CA MET A 60 7.66 -5.96 -10.88
C MET A 60 8.32 -6.61 -9.65
N ALA A 61 7.53 -7.08 -8.68
CA ALA A 61 8.08 -7.65 -7.44
C ALA A 61 7.20 -8.76 -6.85
N ARG A 62 7.81 -9.69 -6.13
CA ARG A 62 7.09 -10.78 -5.46
C ARG A 62 6.54 -10.32 -4.11
N ILE A 63 5.25 -10.55 -3.90
CA ILE A 63 4.58 -10.29 -2.62
C ILE A 63 5.06 -11.32 -1.60
N VAL A 64 5.49 -10.82 -0.44
CA VAL A 64 5.94 -11.63 0.69
C VAL A 64 5.02 -11.57 1.89
N GLN A 65 4.14 -10.56 1.96
CA GLN A 65 3.16 -10.46 3.02
C GLN A 65 1.84 -9.89 2.50
N VAL A 66 0.75 -10.49 2.93
CA VAL A 66 -0.62 -9.98 2.79
C VAL A 66 -1.26 -10.05 4.16
N SER A 67 -1.78 -8.93 4.66
CA SER A 67 -2.41 -8.88 5.98
C SER A 67 -3.61 -7.95 5.98
N LYS A 68 -4.65 -8.29 6.73
CA LYS A 68 -5.74 -7.33 7.01
C LYS A 68 -5.16 -6.15 7.77
N ILE A 69 -5.54 -4.94 7.42
CA ILE A 69 -5.20 -3.73 8.18
C ILE A 69 -6.48 -3.00 8.56
N GLU A 70 -6.53 -2.55 9.81
CA GLU A 70 -7.67 -1.85 10.38
C GLU A 70 -7.16 -0.59 11.08
N MET A 71 -7.81 0.54 10.81
CA MET A 71 -7.50 1.83 11.42
C MET A 71 -8.79 2.41 11.98
N PRO A 72 -9.19 2.00 13.20
CA PRO A 72 -10.45 2.45 13.78
C PRO A 72 -10.46 3.94 14.13
N ALA A 73 -9.29 4.51 14.45
CA ALA A 73 -9.11 5.91 14.79
C ALA A 73 -7.66 6.36 14.51
N PHE A 74 -7.41 7.66 14.56
CA PHE A 74 -6.06 8.22 14.45
C PHE A 74 -5.12 7.60 15.50
N GLY A 75 -3.92 7.22 15.09
CA GLY A 75 -2.92 6.60 15.98
C GLY A 75 -3.24 5.16 16.42
N CYS A 76 -4.33 4.57 15.93
CA CYS A 76 -4.71 3.19 16.23
C CYS A 76 -4.70 2.36 14.95
N VAL A 77 -3.77 1.41 14.86
CA VAL A 77 -3.64 0.51 13.70
C VAL A 77 -3.53 -0.93 14.19
N TYR A 78 -4.29 -1.82 13.56
CA TYR A 78 -4.17 -3.26 13.71
C TYR A 78 -3.70 -3.87 12.40
N LEU A 79 -2.73 -4.76 12.46
CA LEU A 79 -2.22 -5.50 11.31
C LEU A 79 -2.32 -7.00 11.59
N GLY A 80 -3.14 -7.71 10.81
CA GLY A 80 -3.43 -9.13 11.05
C GLY A 80 -4.07 -9.40 12.42
N GLY A 81 -4.83 -8.44 12.95
CA GLY A 81 -5.47 -8.54 14.28
C GLY A 81 -4.59 -8.08 15.46
N ARG A 82 -3.29 -7.86 15.26
CA ARG A 82 -2.40 -7.33 16.30
C ARG A 82 -2.38 -5.80 16.28
N LYS A 83 -2.60 -5.16 17.43
CA LYS A 83 -2.41 -3.71 17.59
C LYS A 83 -0.92 -3.37 17.43
N LEU A 84 -0.62 -2.43 16.55
CA LEU A 84 0.75 -1.94 16.35
C LEU A 84 1.09 -0.89 17.41
N PRO A 85 2.29 -0.94 18.02
CA PRO A 85 2.83 0.17 18.80
C PRO A 85 3.19 1.35 17.89
N MET A 86 3.27 2.56 18.45
CA MET A 86 3.45 3.81 17.68
C MET A 86 4.66 3.79 16.74
N GLU A 87 5.80 3.27 17.22
CA GLU A 87 7.03 3.08 16.42
C GLU A 87 6.80 2.24 15.16
N GLU A 88 6.03 1.14 15.27
CA GLU A 88 5.71 0.29 14.13
C GLU A 88 4.74 0.98 13.16
N ILE A 89 3.84 1.83 13.66
CA ILE A 89 2.96 2.64 12.80
C ILE A 89 3.80 3.67 12.02
N HIS A 90 4.79 4.30 12.66
CA HIS A 90 5.73 5.20 11.98
C HIS A 90 6.51 4.48 10.88
N ALA A 91 7.04 3.28 11.17
CA ALA A 91 7.72 2.46 10.19
C ALA A 91 6.79 2.04 9.03
N LEU A 92 5.53 1.71 9.33
CA LEU A 92 4.51 1.39 8.33
C LEU A 92 4.23 2.59 7.41
N ALA A 93 4.01 3.78 7.97
CA ALA A 93 3.76 5.00 7.21
C ALA A 93 4.92 5.35 6.27
N ARG A 94 6.16 5.29 6.78
CA ARG A 94 7.37 5.49 5.98
C ARG A 94 7.54 4.45 4.88
N GLY A 95 7.33 3.17 5.20
CA GLY A 95 7.35 2.09 4.22
C GLY A 95 6.28 2.25 3.14
N ASP A 96 5.14 2.88 3.47
CA ASP A 96 4.05 3.22 2.54
C ASP A 96 4.31 4.57 1.83
N GLY A 97 5.49 5.17 1.98
CA GLY A 97 5.93 6.37 1.25
C GLY A 97 5.42 7.69 1.83
N PHE A 98 5.02 7.70 3.10
CA PHE A 98 4.62 8.92 3.81
C PHE A 98 5.74 9.38 4.75
N PRO A 99 5.98 10.70 4.88
CA PRO A 99 7.07 11.21 5.73
C PRO A 99 6.81 10.98 7.23
N ASP A 100 5.54 11.04 7.63
CA ASP A 100 5.10 10.99 9.03
C ASP A 100 3.66 10.46 9.17
N LEU A 101 3.25 10.22 10.42
CA LEU A 101 1.91 9.73 10.75
C LEU A 101 0.79 10.72 10.41
N LEU A 102 1.03 12.01 10.59
CA LEU A 102 0.02 13.03 10.36
C LEU A 102 -0.38 13.05 8.88
N THR A 103 0.60 12.97 7.99
CA THR A 103 0.42 12.91 6.54
C THR A 103 -0.21 11.58 6.12
N PHE A 104 0.19 10.47 6.75
CA PHE A 104 -0.38 9.14 6.51
C PHE A 104 -1.87 9.10 6.85
N PHE A 105 -2.24 9.34 8.11
CA PHE A 105 -3.63 9.35 8.54
C PHE A 105 -4.44 10.45 7.86
N GLY A 106 -3.88 11.65 7.70
CA GLY A 106 -4.55 12.75 7.01
C GLY A 106 -4.92 12.38 5.57
N TRP A 107 -4.09 11.59 4.88
CA TRP A 107 -4.43 11.08 3.57
C TRP A 107 -5.55 10.03 3.61
N PHE A 108 -5.53 9.08 4.56
CA PHE A 108 -6.59 8.09 4.70
C PHE A 108 -7.93 8.73 5.06
N THR A 109 -7.96 9.66 6.01
CA THR A 109 -9.16 10.41 6.38
C THR A 109 -9.78 11.13 5.18
N ARG A 110 -8.96 11.79 4.35
CA ARG A 110 -9.45 12.51 3.15
C ARG A 110 -9.86 11.59 2.00
N THR A 111 -9.17 10.46 1.81
CA THR A 111 -9.34 9.62 0.62
C THR A 111 -10.36 8.50 0.81
N HIS A 112 -10.43 7.95 2.02
CA HIS A 112 -11.28 6.79 2.34
C HIS A 112 -12.19 7.02 3.56
N GLY A 113 -11.83 7.96 4.44
CA GLY A 113 -12.46 8.13 5.75
C GLY A 113 -11.85 7.21 6.82
N LEU A 114 -12.11 7.54 8.07
CA LEU A 114 -11.92 6.65 9.22
C LEU A 114 -13.30 6.35 9.85
N PRO A 115 -13.56 5.13 10.34
CA PRO A 115 -12.64 3.99 10.41
C PRO A 115 -12.33 3.39 9.03
N PHE A 116 -11.11 2.91 8.84
CA PHE A 116 -10.67 2.26 7.59
C PHE A 116 -10.40 0.77 7.82
N THR A 117 -10.83 -0.08 6.88
CA THR A 117 -10.43 -1.49 6.81
C THR A 117 -9.97 -1.82 5.40
N GLY A 118 -8.85 -2.51 5.28
CA GLY A 118 -8.30 -2.86 4.00
C GLY A 118 -7.30 -4.01 4.07
N THR A 119 -6.42 -4.04 3.08
CA THR A 119 -5.34 -5.01 2.97
C THR A 119 -4.01 -4.29 2.85
N PHE A 120 -3.07 -4.70 3.70
CA PHE A 120 -1.66 -4.35 3.63
C PHE A 120 -0.93 -5.39 2.78
N TYR A 121 -0.08 -4.90 1.88
CA TYR A 121 0.81 -5.73 1.07
C TYR A 121 2.26 -5.30 1.29
N ARG A 122 3.17 -6.27 1.32
CA ARG A 122 4.62 -6.06 1.30
C ARG A 122 5.28 -6.92 0.23
N TRP A 123 6.26 -6.37 -0.46
CA TRP A 123 7.10 -7.09 -1.43
C TRP A 123 8.58 -6.99 -1.07
N LYS A 124 9.39 -7.86 -1.68
CA LYS A 124 10.86 -7.78 -1.56
C LYS A 124 11.40 -6.63 -2.42
N LYS A 125 12.49 -6.04 -1.96
CA LYS A 125 13.29 -5.11 -2.78
C LYS A 125 13.80 -5.82 -4.03
#